data_AF-A0A9Y1FNU3-F1
#
_entry.id   AF-A0A9Y1FNU3-F1
#
_cell.length_a   1.000
_cell.length_b   1.000
_cell.length_c   1.000
_cell.angle_alpha   90.00
_cell.angle_beta   90.00
_cell.angle_gamma   90.00
#
_symmetry.space_group_name_H-M   'P 1'
#
loop_
_entity.id
_entity.type
_entity.pdbx_description
1 polymer ?
#
loop_
_entity_poly.entity_id
_entity_poly.type
_entity_poly.pdbx_seq_one_letter_code
_entity_poly.pdbx_strand_id
1 'polypeptide(L)'
;MKKNVRTQARDTLDFLGRMRVYFLRGHNSWFYLIFYFINFTLIFYNLLIEKLYFIPEWVSFWKFALLFIILYPPVAIIIGRFDYRKGTYKGEQEVQLAVNPLWKKNFQRLDDLEREIKELKDLLLQK
;
A
#
# COMPACT_ATOMS: atom_id res chain seq x y z
N MET A 1 24.45 -8.83 -37.14
CA MET A 1 23.11 -8.29 -37.51
C MET A 1 22.88 -6.97 -36.77
N LYS A 2 22.89 -5.83 -37.46
CA LYS A 2 22.56 -4.52 -36.86
C LYS A 2 21.04 -4.49 -36.61
N LYS A 3 20.62 -4.38 -35.35
CA LYS A 3 19.19 -4.22 -35.01
C LYS A 3 18.67 -2.91 -35.62
N ASN A 4 17.45 -2.96 -36.16
CA ASN A 4 16.80 -1.82 -36.79
C ASN A 4 16.58 -0.69 -35.75
N VAL A 5 16.80 0.57 -36.12
CA VAL A 5 16.77 1.71 -35.17
C VAL A 5 15.43 1.81 -34.43
N ARG A 6 14.32 1.45 -35.09
CA ARG A 6 12.98 1.39 -34.48
C ARG A 6 12.84 0.30 -33.40
N THR A 7 13.43 -0.88 -33.59
CA THR A 7 13.38 -1.94 -32.57
C THR A 7 14.30 -1.61 -31.39
N GLN A 8 15.45 -1.00 -31.65
CA GLN A 8 16.34 -0.53 -30.57
C GLN A 8 15.68 0.59 -29.74
N ALA A 9 14.98 1.54 -30.38
CA ALA A 9 14.24 2.59 -29.67
C ALA A 9 13.08 2.04 -28.83
N ARG A 10 12.40 0.99 -29.30
CA ARG A 10 11.33 0.33 -28.55
C ARG A 10 11.86 -0.45 -27.34
N ASP A 11 12.96 -1.19 -27.52
CA ASP A 11 13.65 -1.91 -26.43
C ASP A 11 14.17 -0.94 -25.34
N THR A 12 14.68 0.24 -25.73
CA THR A 12 15.15 1.26 -24.77
C THR A 12 14.00 1.99 -24.09
N LEU A 13 12.89 2.27 -24.79
CA LEU A 13 11.67 2.79 -24.16
C LEU A 13 11.11 1.80 -23.13
N ASP A 14 11.14 0.50 -23.43
CA ASP A 14 10.75 -0.55 -22.49
C ASP A 14 11.71 -0.64 -21.29
N PHE A 15 13.02 -0.41 -21.48
CA PHE A 15 13.99 -0.34 -20.38
C PHE A 15 13.76 0.87 -19.48
N LEU A 16 13.60 2.07 -20.05
CA LEU A 16 13.32 3.29 -19.29
C LEU A 16 11.98 3.18 -18.54
N GLY A 17 10.97 2.57 -19.16
CA GLY A 17 9.70 2.28 -18.50
C GLY A 17 9.89 1.38 -17.27
N ARG A 18 10.66 0.29 -17.40
CA ARG A 18 10.99 -0.59 -16.27
C ARG A 18 11.77 0.13 -15.18
N MET A 19 12.77 0.93 -15.54
CA MET A 19 13.57 1.71 -14.58
C MET A 19 12.72 2.72 -13.82
N ARG A 20 11.79 3.41 -14.50
CA ARG A 20 10.82 4.30 -13.87
C ARG A 20 9.95 3.55 -12.87
N VAL A 21 9.46 2.37 -13.22
CA VAL A 21 8.66 1.54 -12.31
C VAL A 21 9.47 1.13 -11.08
N TYR A 22 10.72 0.71 -11.25
CA TYR A 22 11.60 0.35 -10.13
C TYR A 22 11.89 1.55 -9.22
N PHE A 23 12.17 2.71 -9.81
CA PHE A 23 12.36 3.96 -9.07
C PHE A 23 11.11 4.32 -8.26
N LEU A 24 9.94 4.37 -8.89
CA LEU A 24 8.70 4.73 -8.21
C LEU A 24 8.34 3.72 -7.12
N ARG A 25 8.61 2.44 -7.33
CA ARG A 25 8.36 1.41 -6.32
C ARG A 25 9.30 1.57 -5.12
N GLY A 26 10.58 1.87 -5.34
CA GLY A 26 11.52 2.19 -4.25
C GLY A 26 11.15 3.48 -3.51
N HIS A 27 10.84 4.53 -4.28
CA HIS A 27 10.50 5.84 -3.75
C HIS A 27 9.20 5.80 -2.94
N ASN A 28 8.10 5.26 -3.49
CA ASN A 28 6.79 5.27 -2.85
C ASN A 28 6.62 4.22 -1.75
N SER A 29 7.52 3.24 -1.65
CA SER A 29 7.45 2.21 -0.61
C SER A 29 8.39 2.52 0.55
N TRP A 30 9.70 2.47 0.29
CA TRP A 30 10.70 2.47 1.36
C TRP A 30 11.16 3.88 1.71
N PHE A 31 11.47 4.68 0.70
CA PHE A 31 11.94 6.04 0.95
C PHE A 31 10.82 6.96 1.40
N TYR A 32 9.60 6.79 0.89
CA TYR A 32 8.44 7.53 1.32
C TYR A 32 8.26 7.41 2.84
N LEU A 33 8.34 6.19 3.38
CA LEU A 33 8.22 5.96 4.83
C LEU A 33 9.29 6.73 5.62
N ILE A 34 10.56 6.60 5.22
CA ILE A 34 11.70 7.24 5.89
C ILE A 34 11.58 8.76 5.84
N PHE A 35 11.40 9.33 4.65
CA PHE A 35 11.30 10.77 4.48
C PHE A 35 10.03 11.32 5.13
N TYR A 36 8.92 10.60 5.07
CA TYR A 36 7.69 10.98 5.76
C TYR A 36 7.93 11.05 7.27
N PHE A 37 8.60 10.05 7.86
CA PHE A 37 8.91 10.07 9.28
C PHE A 37 9.86 11.19 9.69
N ILE A 38 10.92 11.42 8.91
CA ILE A 38 11.86 12.52 9.16
C ILE A 38 11.12 13.86 9.11
N ASN A 39 10.36 14.10 8.04
CA ASN A 39 9.60 15.34 7.87
C ASN A 39 8.54 15.50 8.96
N PHE A 40 7.76 14.46 9.26
CA PHE A 40 6.75 14.49 10.30
C PHE A 40 7.37 14.81 11.66
N THR A 41 8.46 14.15 12.03
CA THR A 41 9.16 14.37 13.31
C THR A 41 9.69 15.81 13.40
N LEU A 42 10.33 16.31 12.34
CA LEU A 42 10.87 17.67 12.29
C LEU A 42 9.75 18.71 12.38
N ILE A 43 8.70 18.59 11.56
CA ILE A 43 7.59 19.55 11.53
C ILE A 43 6.83 19.54 12.86
N PHE A 44 6.50 18.36 13.40
CA PHE A 44 5.83 18.25 14.68
C PHE A 44 6.68 18.84 15.81
N TYR A 45 7.99 18.56 15.83
CA TYR A 45 8.84 19.16 16.84
C TYR A 45 8.87 20.70 16.73
N ASN A 46 9.17 21.25 15.55
CA ASN A 46 9.34 22.69 15.37
C ASN A 46 8.02 23.48 15.50
N LEU A 47 6.87 22.90 15.12
CA LEU A 47 5.58 23.61 15.15
C LEU A 47 4.77 23.31 16.40
N LEU A 48 4.81 22.08 16.91
CA LEU A 48 4.01 21.65 18.05
C LEU A 48 4.81 21.72 19.34
N ILE A 49 6.03 21.20 19.35
CA ILE A 49 6.81 21.07 20.59
C ILE A 49 7.45 22.39 20.99
N GLU A 50 8.16 23.03 20.07
CA GLU A 50 8.94 24.24 20.35
C GLU A 50 8.07 25.50 20.51
N LYS A 51 6.88 25.53 19.91
CA LYS A 51 6.01 26.71 19.92
C LYS A 51 4.89 26.68 20.95
N LEU A 52 4.66 25.57 21.63
CA LEU A 52 3.59 25.46 22.62
C LEU A 52 4.14 25.60 24.05
N TYR A 53 3.69 26.66 24.73
CA TYR A 53 4.13 27.04 26.08
C TYR A 53 3.88 26.00 27.19
N PHE A 54 3.08 24.95 26.93
CA PHE A 54 2.76 23.92 27.92
C PHE A 54 3.66 22.68 27.85
N ILE A 55 4.60 22.64 26.91
CA ILE A 55 5.51 21.50 26.78
C ILE A 55 6.77 21.80 27.60
N PRO A 56 7.19 20.90 28.49
CA PRO A 56 8.37 21.14 29.30
C PRO A 56 9.60 21.44 28.44
N GLU A 57 10.35 22.49 28.79
CA GLU A 57 11.56 22.92 28.08
C GLU A 57 12.65 21.83 27.98
N TRP A 58 12.58 20.77 28.79
CA TRP A 58 13.53 19.66 28.78
C TRP A 58 13.32 18.63 27.65
N VAL A 59 12.24 18.75 26.88
CA VAL A 59 11.96 17.89 25.72
C VAL A 59 12.83 18.33 24.55
N SER A 60 14.05 17.81 24.50
CA SER A 60 14.92 18.00 23.35
C SER A 60 14.41 17.22 22.14
N PHE A 61 14.76 17.69 20.94
CA PHE A 61 14.45 17.03 19.67
C PHE A 61 14.76 15.53 19.69
N TRP A 62 15.92 15.14 20.21
CA TRP A 62 16.34 13.74 20.26
C TRP A 62 15.45 12.88 21.17
N LYS A 63 14.99 13.40 22.30
CA LYS A 63 14.06 12.68 23.19
C LYS A 63 12.70 12.50 22.51
N PHE A 64 12.19 13.54 21.86
CA PHE A 64 10.96 13.47 21.10
C PHE A 64 11.05 12.47 19.95
N ALA A 65 12.12 12.54 19.14
CA ALA A 65 12.34 11.65 18.02
C ALA A 65 12.41 10.18 18.47
N LEU A 66 13.13 9.89 19.56
CA LEU A 66 13.22 8.55 20.12
C LEU A 66 11.86 8.03 20.60
N LEU A 67 11.12 8.86 21.35
CA LEU A 67 9.77 8.52 21.80
C LEU A 67 8.83 8.25 20.63
N PHE A 68 8.87 9.08 19.60
CA PHE A 68 8.04 8.94 18.42
C PHE A 68 8.38 7.64 17.65
N ILE A 69 9.64 7.34 17.42
CA ILE A 69 10.07 6.10 16.72
C ILE A 69 9.65 4.84 17.50
N ILE A 70 9.65 4.89 18.84
CA ILE A 70 9.27 3.74 19.67
C ILE A 70 7.75 3.60 19.75
N LEU A 71 7.02 4.69 19.94
CA LEU A 71 5.58 4.65 20.24
C LEU A 71 4.71 4.65 18.97
N TYR A 72 5.12 5.34 17.91
CA TYR A 72 4.30 5.45 16.71
C TYR A 72 4.04 4.10 16.04
N PRO A 73 5.05 3.24 15.77
CA PRO A 73 4.79 1.99 15.07
C PRO A 73 3.82 1.04 15.81
N PRO A 74 3.96 0.80 17.14
CA PRO A 74 2.97 0.03 17.89
C PRO A 74 1.56 0.60 17.80
N VAL A 75 1.40 1.92 17.97
CA VAL A 75 0.09 2.58 17.91
C VAL A 75 -0.52 2.44 16.51
N ALA A 76 0.27 2.69 15.46
CA ALA A 76 -0.16 2.53 14.07
C ALA A 76 -0.57 1.08 13.76
N ILE A 77 0.16 0.08 14.28
CA ILE A 77 -0.19 -1.34 14.13
C ILE A 77 -1.53 -1.66 14.82
N ILE A 78 -1.76 -1.14 16.02
CA ILE A 78 -3.01 -1.39 16.76
C ILE A 78 -4.19 -0.77 16.02
N ILE A 79 -4.07 0.49 15.59
CA ILE A 79 -5.12 1.18 14.83
C ILE A 79 -5.35 0.48 13.49
N GLY A 80 -4.29 0.15 12.76
CA GLY A 80 -4.39 -0.57 11.49
C GLY A 80 -5.04 -1.94 11.63
N ARG A 81 -4.71 -2.69 12.69
CA ARG A 81 -5.37 -3.97 13.00
C ARG A 81 -6.86 -3.79 13.31
N PHE A 82 -7.21 -2.74 14.03
CA PHE A 82 -8.61 -2.42 14.30
C PHE A 82 -9.36 -2.11 13.01
N ASP A 83 -8.81 -1.24 12.17
CA ASP A 83 -9.40 -0.87 10.88
C ASP A 83 -9.55 -2.09 9.95
N TYR A 84 -8.51 -2.92 9.85
CA TYR A 84 -8.54 -4.15 9.06
C TYR A 84 -9.66 -5.11 9.48
N ARG A 85 -9.96 -5.18 10.79
CA ARG A 85 -10.96 -6.12 11.34
C ARG A 85 -12.37 -5.57 11.36
N LYS A 86 -12.52 -4.27 11.68
CA LYS A 86 -13.81 -3.65 12.04
C LYS A 86 -14.05 -2.29 11.41
N GLY A 87 -13.07 -1.72 10.71
CA GLY A 87 -13.15 -0.41 10.09
C GLY A 87 -13.48 -0.47 8.60
N THR A 88 -12.91 0.45 7.83
CA THR A 88 -13.30 0.71 6.44
C THR A 88 -12.67 -0.25 5.46
N TYR A 89 -11.59 -0.93 5.85
CA TYR A 89 -10.78 -1.77 4.96
C TYR A 89 -11.61 -2.76 4.13
N LYS A 90 -12.58 -3.46 4.73
CA LYS A 90 -13.43 -4.42 3.99
C LYS A 90 -14.29 -3.73 2.93
N GLY A 91 -14.92 -2.61 3.28
CA GLY A 91 -15.73 -1.83 2.34
C GLY A 91 -14.89 -1.25 1.20
N GLU A 92 -13.67 -0.80 1.48
CA GLU A 92 -12.73 -0.34 0.45
C GLU A 92 -12.37 -1.45 -0.54
N GLN A 93 -12.15 -2.68 -0.06
CA GLN A 93 -11.90 -3.83 -0.93
C GLN A 93 -13.11 -4.14 -1.81
N GLU A 94 -14.33 -4.14 -1.24
CA GLU A 94 -15.56 -4.37 -2.00
C GLU A 94 -15.77 -3.31 -3.11
N VAL A 95 -15.55 -2.03 -2.79
CA VAL A 95 -15.62 -0.94 -3.78
C VAL A 95 -14.56 -1.12 -4.87
N GLN A 96 -13.32 -1.46 -4.52
CA GLN A 96 -12.27 -1.69 -5.50
C GLN A 96 -12.60 -2.85 -6.45
N LEU A 97 -13.17 -3.94 -5.92
CA LEU A 97 -13.65 -5.07 -6.72
C LEU A 97 -14.80 -4.69 -7.64
N ALA A 98 -15.74 -3.87 -7.16
CA ALA A 98 -16.89 -3.42 -7.93
C ALA A 98 -16.50 -2.45 -9.06
N VAL A 99 -15.53 -1.56 -8.80
CA VAL A 99 -15.09 -0.53 -9.75
C VAL A 99 -14.19 -1.11 -10.83
N ASN A 100 -13.37 -2.12 -10.52
CA ASN A 100 -12.45 -2.67 -11.52
C ASN A 100 -13.13 -3.73 -12.41
N PRO A 101 -13.33 -3.45 -13.71
CA PRO A 101 -14.08 -4.33 -14.60
C PRO A 101 -13.39 -5.69 -14.83
N LEU A 102 -12.07 -5.74 -14.74
CA LEU A 102 -11.32 -7.00 -14.91
C LEU A 102 -11.47 -7.89 -13.68
N TRP A 103 -11.38 -7.32 -12.47
CA TRP A 103 -11.60 -8.08 -11.25
C TRP A 103 -13.04 -8.60 -11.18
N LYS A 104 -14.02 -7.75 -11.44
CA LYS A 104 -15.43 -8.17 -11.50
C LYS A 104 -15.66 -9.35 -12.45
N LYS A 105 -15.12 -9.27 -13.68
CA LYS A 105 -15.23 -10.35 -14.67
C LYS A 105 -14.55 -11.64 -14.19
N ASN A 106 -13.38 -11.53 -13.55
CA ASN A 106 -12.66 -12.69 -13.05
C ASN A 106 -13.40 -13.36 -11.90
N PHE A 107 -13.94 -12.60 -10.95
CA PHE A 107 -14.73 -13.13 -9.84
C PHE A 107 -16.03 -13.78 -10.32
N GLN A 108 -16.75 -13.16 -11.25
CA GLN A 108 -17.95 -13.78 -11.86
C GLN A 108 -17.62 -15.14 -12.50
N ARG A 109 -16.50 -15.22 -13.23
CA ARG A 109 -16.08 -16.48 -13.85
C ARG A 109 -15.73 -17.57 -12.81
N LEU A 110 -15.21 -17.19 -11.65
CA LEU A 110 -14.96 -18.14 -10.56
C LEU A 110 -16.27 -18.64 -9.96
N ASP A 111 -17.24 -17.74 -9.72
CA ASP A 111 -18.56 -18.09 -9.21
C ASP A 111 -19.32 -19.04 -10.17
N ASP A 112 -19.21 -18.79 -11.48
CA ASP A 112 -19.81 -19.65 -12.51
C ASP A 112 -19.18 -21.06 -12.51
N LEU A 113 -17.85 -21.15 -12.43
CA LEU A 113 -17.14 -22.44 -12.32
C LEU A 113 -17.50 -23.20 -11.04
N GLU A 114 -17.66 -22.51 -9.92
CA GLU A 114 -18.04 -23.14 -8.66
C GLU A 114 -19.46 -23.75 -8.73
N ARG A 115 -20.39 -23.06 -9.42
CA ARG A 115 -21.73 -23.59 -9.69
C ARG A 115 -21.70 -24.82 -10.58
N GLU A 116 -20.98 -24.76 -11.70
CA GLU A 116 -20.85 -25.91 -12.62
C GLU A 116 -20.26 -27.14 -11.92
N ILE A 117 -19.21 -26.95 -11.11
CA ILE A 117 -18.61 -28.04 -10.33
C ILE A 117 -19.62 -28.63 -9.33
N LYS A 118 -20.42 -27.79 -8.68
CA LYS A 118 -21.45 -28.24 -7.74
C LYS A 118 -22.53 -29.05 -8.45
N GLU A 119 -23.04 -28.58 -9.58
CA GLU A 119 -24.04 -29.29 -10.38
C GLU A 119 -23.51 -30.64 -10.87
N LEU A 120 -22.27 -30.69 -11.36
CA LEU A 120 -21.63 -31.95 -11.76
C LEU A 120 -21.50 -32.92 -10.59
N LYS A 121 -21.13 -32.43 -9.41
CA LYS A 121 -21.01 -33.25 -8.20
C LYS A 121 -22.36 -33.82 -7.77
N ASP A 122 -23.41 -33.01 -7.80
CA ASP A 122 -24.77 -33.45 -7.44
C ASP A 122 -25.29 -34.50 -8.45
N LEU A 123 -25.00 -34.34 -9.74
CA LEU A 123 -25.32 -35.32 -10.78
C LEU A 123 -24.55 -36.64 -10.62
N LEU A 124 -23.29 -36.59 -10.19
CA LEU A 124 -22.47 -37.78 -9.94
C LEU A 124 -22.88 -38.53 -8.66
N LEU A 125 -23.40 -37.82 -7.65
CA LEU A 125 -23.85 -38.39 -6.38
C LEU A 125 -25.29 -38.93 -6.42
N GLN A 126 -26.06 -38.61 -7.45
CA GLN A 126 -27.40 -39.16 -7.70
C GLN A 126 -27.40 -40.49 -8.48
N LYS A 127 -26.24 -40.96 -8.96
CA LYS A 127 -26.04 -42.29 -9.55
C LYS A 127 -25.54 -43.27 -8.50
#